data_AF-A0A1F4JWJ5-F1
#
_entry.id   AF-A0A1F4JWJ5-F1
#
_cell.length_a   1.000
_cell.length_b   1.000
_cell.length_c   1.000
_cell.angle_alpha   90.00
_cell.angle_beta   90.00
_cell.angle_gamma   90.00
#
_symmetry.space_group_name_H-M   'P 1'
#
loop_
_entity.id
_entity.type
_entity.pdbx_description
1 polymer ?
#
loop_
_entity_poly.entity_id
_entity_poly.type
_entity_poly.pdbx_seq_one_letter_code
_entity_poly.pdbx_strand_id
1 'polypeptide(L)'
;MRARIDESATVPATGLIAGLAGLARNGFSLLLSRLELAALELSEVLDHLLKLALVFALAIVTAWFAIAYGTALIVYLSWESLGWKILLIMAFSFTAMTVGLLLYAMFMARHNNFSLSATRAELQADRDMLL
;
A
#
# COMPACT_ATOMS: atom_id res chain seq x y z
N MET A 1 11.43 -63.55 -51.96
CA MET A 1 11.30 -62.18 -52.50
C MET A 1 9.94 -61.65 -52.08
N ARG A 2 9.90 -60.52 -51.34
CA ARG A 2 8.71 -59.75 -50.88
C ARG A 2 7.82 -60.44 -49.82
N ALA A 3 7.35 -59.77 -48.77
CA ALA A 3 7.57 -58.42 -48.28
C ALA A 3 7.17 -58.39 -46.81
N ARG A 4 7.98 -57.70 -46.00
CA ARG A 4 7.66 -57.27 -44.65
C ARG A 4 6.50 -56.29 -44.76
N ILE A 5 5.30 -56.68 -44.33
CA ILE A 5 4.23 -55.71 -44.08
C ILE A 5 4.61 -55.06 -42.75
N ASP A 6 5.22 -53.90 -42.87
CA ASP A 6 5.43 -52.96 -41.78
C ASP A 6 4.05 -52.42 -41.40
N GLU A 7 3.50 -52.89 -40.30
CA GLU A 7 2.27 -52.36 -39.74
C GLU A 7 2.60 -50.96 -39.22
N SER A 8 2.25 -49.98 -40.04
CA SER A 8 2.45 -48.55 -39.83
C SER A 8 2.03 -48.16 -38.42
N ALA A 9 3.02 -47.77 -37.60
CA ALA A 9 2.83 -47.08 -36.36
C ALA A 9 2.01 -45.81 -36.59
N THR A 10 0.71 -45.87 -36.30
CA THR A 10 -0.16 -44.70 -36.17
C THR A 10 0.17 -44.03 -34.84
N VAL A 11 1.23 -43.23 -34.82
CA VAL A 11 1.51 -42.32 -33.71
C VAL A 11 0.34 -41.34 -33.61
N PRO A 12 -0.46 -41.35 -32.53
CA PRO A 12 -1.61 -40.48 -32.45
C PRO A 12 -1.11 -39.06 -32.14
N ALA A 13 -1.30 -38.15 -33.10
CA ALA A 13 -1.07 -36.71 -32.95
C ALA A 13 -1.87 -36.07 -31.79
N THR A 14 -2.75 -36.84 -31.14
CA THR A 14 -3.54 -36.50 -29.95
C THR A 14 -2.68 -36.25 -28.69
N GLY A 15 -1.44 -36.74 -28.63
CA GLY A 15 -0.60 -36.65 -27.41
C GLY A 15 -0.03 -35.27 -27.07
N LEU A 16 0.32 -34.44 -28.07
CA LEU A 16 0.91 -33.11 -27.86
C LEU A 16 -0.11 -32.07 -27.41
N ILE A 17 -1.30 -32.10 -28.02
CA ILE A 17 -2.41 -31.20 -27.67
C ILE A 17 -2.95 -31.58 -26.27
N ALA A 18 -3.03 -32.88 -25.96
CA ALA A 18 -3.40 -33.34 -24.62
C ALA A 18 -2.33 -32.97 -23.57
N GLY A 19 -1.03 -33.05 -23.92
CA GLY A 19 0.07 -32.63 -23.05
C GLY A 19 0.07 -31.13 -22.76
N LEU A 20 -0.14 -30.30 -23.78
CA LEU A 20 -0.29 -28.84 -23.64
C LEU A 20 -1.52 -28.47 -22.80
N ALA A 21 -2.65 -29.13 -23.02
CA ALA A 21 -3.86 -28.94 -22.22
C ALA A 21 -3.64 -29.33 -20.74
N GLY A 22 -2.89 -30.41 -20.49
CA GLY A 22 -2.50 -30.83 -19.14
C GLY A 22 -1.54 -29.86 -18.45
N LEU A 23 -0.55 -29.33 -19.17
CA LEU A 23 0.39 -28.31 -18.68
C LEU A 23 -0.32 -26.99 -18.37
N ALA A 24 -1.22 -26.54 -19.25
CA ALA A 24 -2.01 -25.33 -19.03
C ALA A 24 -2.89 -25.46 -17.78
N ARG A 25 -3.54 -26.62 -17.59
CA ARG A 25 -4.41 -26.87 -16.44
C ARG A 25 -3.63 -26.95 -15.12
N ASN A 26 -2.46 -27.59 -15.12
CA ASN A 26 -1.58 -27.63 -13.95
C ASN A 26 -0.98 -26.24 -13.65
N GLY A 27 -0.56 -25.50 -14.67
CA GLY A 27 -0.08 -24.13 -14.51
C GLY A 27 -1.13 -23.20 -13.91
N PHE A 28 -2.37 -23.28 -14.38
CA PHE A 28 -3.49 -22.51 -13.84
C PHE A 28 -3.79 -22.89 -12.37
N SER A 29 -3.73 -24.19 -12.03
CA SER A 29 -3.90 -24.66 -10.66
C SER A 29 -2.81 -24.15 -9.71
N LEU A 30 -1.56 -24.05 -10.18
CA LEU A 30 -0.45 -23.52 -9.39
C LEU A 30 -0.56 -22.00 -9.19
N LEU A 31 -0.99 -21.26 -10.22
CA LEU A 31 -1.24 -19.82 -10.11
C LEU A 31 -2.38 -19.53 -9.12
N LEU A 32 -3.47 -20.32 -9.18
CA LEU A 32 -4.58 -20.17 -8.24
C LEU A 32 -4.13 -20.43 -6.80
N SER A 33 -3.33 -21.48 -6.57
CA SER A 33 -2.79 -21.78 -5.24
C SER A 33 -1.86 -20.69 -4.71
N ARG A 34 -1.03 -20.06 -5.57
CA ARG A 34 -0.20 -18.91 -5.19
C ARG A 34 -1.04 -17.67 -4.87
N LEU A 35 -2.12 -17.44 -5.61
CA LEU A 35 -3.05 -16.34 -5.38
C LEU A 35 -3.84 -16.54 -4.08
N GLU A 36 -4.28 -17.76 -3.79
CA GLU A 36 -4.92 -18.11 -2.53
C GLU A 36 -3.97 -17.89 -1.35
N LEU A 37 -2.70 -18.30 -1.48
CA LEU A 37 -1.69 -18.03 -0.46
C LEU A 37 -1.46 -16.53 -0.27
N ALA A 38 -1.26 -15.77 -1.36
CA ALA A 38 -1.04 -14.33 -1.29
C ALA A 38 -2.26 -13.57 -0.74
N ALA A 39 -3.47 -14.00 -1.07
CA ALA A 39 -4.71 -13.42 -0.54
C ALA A 39 -4.87 -13.71 0.96
N LEU A 40 -4.47 -14.90 1.41
CA LEU A 40 -4.51 -15.28 2.82
C LEU A 40 -3.44 -14.54 3.63
N GLU A 41 -2.21 -14.47 3.13
CA GLU A 41 -1.13 -13.67 3.73
C GLU A 41 -1.49 -12.18 3.77
N LEU A 42 -2.09 -11.64 2.70
CA LEU A 42 -2.54 -10.25 2.65
C LEU A 42 -3.68 -9.99 3.65
N SER A 43 -4.64 -10.91 3.79
CA SER A 43 -5.72 -10.80 4.77
C SER A 43 -5.17 -10.77 6.20
N GLU A 44 -4.18 -11.61 6.50
CA GLU A 44 -3.54 -11.63 7.82
C GLU A 44 -2.77 -10.32 8.10
N VAL A 45 -2.03 -9.82 7.11
CA VAL A 45 -1.35 -8.52 7.21
C VAL A 45 -2.36 -7.38 7.36
N LEU A 46 -3.44 -7.36 6.59
CA LEU A 46 -4.50 -6.36 6.70
C LEU A 46 -5.17 -6.41 8.07
N ASP A 47 -5.45 -7.58 8.63
CA ASP A 47 -6.01 -7.72 9.97
C ASP A 47 -5.07 -7.16 11.06
N HIS A 48 -3.77 -7.45 10.94
CA HIS A 48 -2.79 -6.88 11.85
C HIS A 48 -2.69 -5.36 11.70
N LEU A 49 -2.71 -4.88 10.45
CA LEU A 49 -2.62 -3.46 10.12
C LEU A 49 -3.88 -2.70 10.55
N LEU A 50 -5.07 -3.31 10.46
CA LEU A 50 -6.33 -2.77 10.99
C LEU A 50 -6.30 -2.68 12.52
N LYS A 51 -5.82 -3.71 13.21
CA LYS A 51 -5.63 -3.66 14.68
C LYS A 51 -4.66 -2.55 15.07
N LEU A 52 -3.52 -2.45 14.38
CA LEU A 52 -2.55 -1.39 14.64
C LEU A 52 -3.11 0.00 14.34
N ALA A 53 -3.82 0.15 13.22
CA ALA A 53 -4.48 1.39 12.83
C ALA A 53 -5.55 1.81 13.85
N LEU A 54 -6.31 0.86 14.40
CA LEU A 54 -7.30 1.13 15.44
C LEU A 54 -6.64 1.64 16.73
N VAL A 55 -5.59 0.96 17.20
CA VAL A 55 -4.83 1.40 18.38
C VAL A 55 -4.19 2.76 18.15
N PHE A 56 -3.64 2.99 16.96
CA PHE A 56 -3.04 4.27 16.58
C PHE A 56 -4.08 5.39 16.51
N ALA A 57 -5.26 5.13 15.94
CA ALA A 57 -6.36 6.08 15.92
C ALA A 57 -6.81 6.45 17.34
N LEU A 58 -6.94 5.45 18.23
CA LEU A 58 -7.27 5.69 19.63
C LEU A 58 -6.19 6.52 20.33
N ALA A 59 -4.91 6.22 20.08
CA ALA A 59 -3.79 7.01 20.60
C ALA A 59 -3.82 8.46 20.11
N ILE A 60 -4.13 8.70 18.83
CA ILE A 60 -4.31 10.06 18.28
C ILE A 60 -5.45 10.79 19.00
N VAL A 61 -6.60 10.13 19.21
CA VAL A 61 -7.74 10.73 19.91
C VAL A 61 -7.35 11.11 21.34
N THR A 62 -6.72 10.19 22.08
CA THR A 62 -6.27 10.46 23.46
C THR A 62 -5.22 11.57 23.49
N ALA A 63 -4.26 11.58 22.56
CA ALA A 63 -3.27 12.65 22.45
C ALA A 63 -3.94 14.00 22.17
N TRP A 64 -4.96 14.03 21.32
CA TRP A 64 -5.71 15.26 21.03
C TRP A 64 -6.42 15.81 22.26
N PHE A 65 -7.06 14.94 23.05
CA PHE A 65 -7.65 15.34 24.33
C PHE A 65 -6.60 15.86 25.31
N ALA A 66 -5.45 15.18 25.42
CA ALA A 66 -4.36 15.62 26.27
C ALA A 66 -3.85 17.03 25.89
N ILE A 67 -3.68 17.29 24.59
CA ILE A 67 -3.30 18.61 24.08
C ILE A 67 -4.38 19.64 24.38
N ALA A 68 -5.66 19.34 24.10
CA ALA A 68 -6.76 20.25 24.35
C ALA A 68 -6.87 20.65 25.83
N TYR A 69 -6.90 19.68 26.74
CA TYR A 69 -6.97 19.96 28.18
C TYR A 69 -5.68 20.60 28.70
N GLY A 70 -4.51 20.20 28.19
CA GLY A 70 -3.23 20.82 28.55
C GLY A 70 -3.20 22.30 28.16
N THR A 71 -3.71 22.65 26.98
CA THR A 71 -3.77 24.05 26.52
C THR A 71 -4.79 24.87 27.30
N ALA A 72 -5.96 24.32 27.60
CA ALA A 72 -6.95 24.95 28.46
C ALA A 72 -6.38 25.20 29.88
N LEU A 73 -5.64 24.24 30.43
CA LEU A 73 -4.98 24.35 31.73
C LEU A 73 -3.94 25.48 31.73
N ILE A 74 -3.09 25.56 30.71
CA ILE A 74 -2.11 26.64 30.56
C ILE A 74 -2.80 28.01 30.51
N VAL A 75 -3.88 28.12 29.73
CA VAL A 75 -4.66 29.37 29.63
C VAL A 75 -5.26 29.74 30.98
N TYR A 76 -5.88 28.78 31.68
CA TYR A 76 -6.48 29.01 33.00
C TYR A 76 -5.45 29.47 34.03
N LEU A 77 -4.31 28.78 34.15
CA LEU A 77 -3.22 29.14 35.07
C LEU A 77 -2.60 30.50 34.76
N SER A 78 -2.51 30.85 33.47
CA SER A 78 -1.89 32.11 33.03
C SER A 78 -2.88 33.27 32.97
N TRP A 79 -4.18 33.02 33.18
CA TRP A 79 -5.24 34.00 32.98
C TRP A 79 -5.08 35.21 33.90
N GLU A 80 -4.79 34.99 35.19
CA GLU A 80 -4.62 36.08 36.16
C GLU A 80 -3.39 36.96 35.85
N SER A 81 -2.35 36.39 35.24
CA SER A 81 -1.11 37.11 34.94
C SER A 81 -1.15 37.84 33.59
N LEU A 82 -1.67 37.18 32.56
CA LEU A 82 -1.59 37.64 31.16
C LEU A 82 -2.95 38.05 30.59
N GLY A 83 -4.05 37.63 31.21
CA GLY A 83 -5.41 37.85 30.73
C GLY A 83 -5.57 37.39 29.28
N TRP A 84 -6.17 38.23 28.45
CA TRP A 84 -6.41 37.94 27.03
C TRP A 84 -5.12 37.71 26.21
N LYS A 85 -3.94 38.16 26.67
CA LYS A 85 -2.68 38.02 25.91
C LYS A 85 -2.25 36.57 25.74
N ILE A 86 -2.59 35.67 26.67
CA ILE A 86 -2.25 34.24 26.53
C ILE A 86 -2.91 33.62 25.30
N LEU A 87 -4.10 34.08 24.91
CA LEU A 87 -4.80 33.60 23.72
C LEU A 87 -4.02 33.92 22.45
N LEU A 88 -3.42 35.12 22.37
CA LEU A 88 -2.57 35.47 21.23
C LEU A 88 -1.30 34.63 21.18
N ILE A 89 -0.66 34.37 22.33
CA ILE A 89 0.53 33.53 22.40
C ILE A 89 0.22 32.10 21.95
N MET A 90 -0.90 31.54 22.43
CA MET A 90 -1.36 30.20 22.04
C MET A 90 -1.78 30.15 20.56
N ALA A 91 -2.47 31.18 20.06
CA ALA A 91 -2.83 31.26 18.64
C ALA A 91 -1.58 31.28 17.76
N PHE A 92 -0.56 32.06 18.14
CA PHE A 92 0.69 32.14 17.39
C PHE A 92 1.48 30.84 17.46
N SER A 93 1.54 30.17 18.62
CA SER A 93 2.25 28.89 18.76
C SER A 93 1.60 27.78 17.92
N PHE A 94 0.27 27.67 17.94
CA PHE A 94 -0.46 26.72 17.09
C PHE A 94 -0.36 27.04 15.61
N THR A 95 -0.36 28.33 15.24
CA THR A 95 -0.14 28.76 13.85
C THR A 95 1.26 28.37 13.40
N ALA A 96 2.29 28.61 14.21
CA ALA A 96 3.67 28.23 13.91
C ALA A 96 3.81 26.71 13.76
N MET A 97 3.21 25.91 14.65
CA MET A 97 3.16 24.45 14.51
C MET A 97 2.48 24.03 13.21
N THR A 98 1.34 24.63 12.87
CA THR A 98 0.59 24.31 11.65
C THR A 98 1.42 24.59 10.39
N VAL A 99 2.04 25.77 10.32
CA VAL A 99 2.93 26.14 9.22
C VAL A 99 4.13 25.19 9.14
N GLY A 100 4.75 24.85 10.27
CA GLY A 100 5.84 23.88 10.35
C GLY A 100 5.45 22.50 9.81
N LEU A 101 4.28 21.99 10.21
CA LEU A 101 3.76 20.71 9.70
C LEU A 101 3.47 20.77 8.20
N LEU A 102 2.88 21.87 7.69
CA LEU A 102 2.62 22.03 6.27
C LEU A 102 3.91 22.08 5.45
N LEU A 103 4.92 22.82 5.92
CA LEU A 103 6.24 22.86 5.28
C LEU A 103 6.90 21.48 5.29
N TYR A 104 6.83 20.75 6.40
CA TYR A 104 7.33 19.39 6.50
C TYR A 104 6.60 18.43 5.56
N ALA A 105 5.27 18.50 5.48
CA ALA A 105 4.47 17.70 4.56
C ALA A 105 4.80 18.03 3.09
N MET A 106 4.95 19.30 2.75
CA MET A 106 5.38 19.72 1.40
C MET A 106 6.82 19.29 1.09
N PHE A 107 7.73 19.34 2.07
CA PHE A 107 9.09 18.84 1.90
C PHE A 107 9.08 17.33 1.65
N MET A 108 8.34 16.57 2.46
CA MET A 108 8.18 15.13 2.28
C MET A 108 7.54 14.79 0.93
N ALA A 109 6.49 15.50 0.52
CA ALA A 109 5.85 15.28 -0.78
C ALA A 109 6.75 15.62 -1.97
N ARG A 110 7.69 16.56 -1.80
CA ARG A 110 8.69 16.93 -2.83
C ARG A 110 9.88 15.97 -2.87
N HIS A 111 10.26 15.40 -1.73
CA HIS A 111 11.41 14.49 -1.63
C HIS A 111 11.03 13.03 -1.90
N ASN A 112 9.78 12.67 -1.62
CA ASN A 112 9.26 11.35 -1.93
C ASN A 112 8.82 11.33 -3.39
N ASN A 113 9.75 10.97 -4.27
CA ASN A 113 9.43 10.23 -5.47
C ASN A 113 8.58 9.03 -5.03
N PHE A 114 7.26 9.20 -4.93
CA PHE A 114 6.33 8.11 -4.77
C PHE A 114 6.78 7.03 -5.74
N SER A 115 6.97 5.82 -5.22
CA SER A 115 7.51 4.63 -5.88
C SER A 115 6.83 4.25 -7.21
N LEU A 116 5.83 5.02 -7.65
CA LEU A 116 5.30 5.07 -9.00
C LEU A 116 6.20 5.78 -10.02
N SER A 117 7.35 6.36 -9.68
CA SER A 117 8.30 6.86 -10.68
C SER A 117 8.95 5.71 -11.46
N ALA A 118 9.26 4.60 -10.80
CA ALA A 118 9.76 3.39 -11.47
C ALA A 118 8.68 2.76 -12.37
N THR A 119 7.45 2.59 -11.87
CA THR A 119 6.34 2.02 -12.67
C THR A 119 5.82 2.97 -13.75
N ARG A 120 5.82 4.30 -13.54
CA ARG A 120 5.46 5.26 -14.59
C ARG A 120 6.52 5.36 -15.68
N ALA A 121 7.80 5.23 -15.33
CA ALA A 121 8.87 5.17 -16.34
C ALA A 121 8.71 3.93 -17.23
N GLU A 122 8.32 2.79 -16.63
CA GLU A 122 8.04 1.55 -17.35
C GLU A 122 6.78 1.67 -18.24
N LEU A 123 5.69 2.26 -17.72
CA LEU A 123 4.46 2.52 -18.49
C LEU A 123 4.64 3.57 -19.61
N GLN A 124 5.54 4.53 -19.43
CA GLN A 124 5.81 5.57 -20.42
C GLN A 124 6.71 5.05 -21.55
N ALA A 125 7.65 4.15 -21.23
CA ALA A 125 8.44 3.44 -22.24
C ALA A 125 7.57 2.54 -23.14
N ASP A 126 6.59 1.82 -22.57
CA ASP A 126 5.61 1.04 -23.34
C ASP A 126 4.74 1.92 -24.24
N ARG A 127 4.39 3.14 -23.78
CA ARG A 127 3.62 4.10 -24.58
C ARG A 127 4.42 4.69 -25.74
N ASP A 128 5.67 5.06 -25.49
CA ASP A 128 6.53 5.65 -26.51
C ASP A 128 6.95 4.64 -27.58
N MET A 129 6.81 3.33 -27.32
CA MET A 129 6.98 2.29 -28.32
C MET A 129 5.75 2.10 -29.22
N LEU A 130 4.58 2.63 -28.84
CA LEU A 130 3.31 2.54 -29.57
C LEU A 130 2.99 3.77 -30.44
N LEU A 131 3.75 4.88 -30.29
CA LEU A 131 3.62 6.11 -31.08
C LEU A 131 4.86 6.32 -31.96
#